data_AF-A0A960VRQ1-F1
#
_entry.id   AF-A0A960VRQ1-F1
#
_cell.length_a   1.000
_cell.length_b   1.000
_cell.length_c   1.000
_cell.angle_alpha   90.00
_cell.angle_beta   90.00
_cell.angle_gamma   90.00
#
_symmetry.space_group_name_H-M   'P 1'
#
loop_
_entity.id
_entity.type
_entity.pdbx_description
1 polymer ?
#
loop_
_entity_poly.entity_id
_entity_poly.type
_entity_poly.pdbx_seq_one_letter_code
_entity_poly.pdbx_strand_id
1 'polypeptide(L)'
;MAGNQAQQDRDLEQLLGPYRKWRKQWIDVIAPAINNHKFDDARAMLAAARESARSPEHAEELREAMEYLVDFTECRVNWHPDSQGYGQRVYDEKIRRFSRPARGRLGDCVRRMYLVYIRCNGTSDTFDNLTKGEIEEILEPLPERMSGPAWQQIARWAFEHNDLGTLERAFEMFLLYPGDEMGQAKWQRVNLMYQLLSGKATRRDVYESIILLQLKPQLREFKTEFWPRCIAMGLVDSELEQLLAEREAEIRSRDSIVKPEPKTKSLLGK
;
A
#
# COMPACT_ATOMS: atom_id res chain seq x y z
N MET A 1 -0.79 -15.22 -0.04
CA MET A 1 -0.13 -14.45 -1.12
C MET A 1 -0.84 -14.53 -2.49
N ALA A 2 -1.62 -15.57 -2.81
CA ALA A 2 -2.31 -15.68 -4.11
C ALA A 2 -3.55 -14.75 -4.31
N GLY A 3 -4.19 -14.30 -3.23
CA GLY A 3 -5.42 -13.48 -3.31
C GLY A 3 -5.24 -12.07 -3.87
N ASN A 4 -4.07 -11.46 -3.67
CA ASN A 4 -3.81 -10.09 -4.10
C ASN A 4 -3.54 -9.99 -5.61
N GLN A 5 -2.96 -11.03 -6.20
CA GLN A 5 -2.66 -11.10 -7.65
C GLN A 5 -3.95 -11.21 -8.48
N ALA A 6 -4.87 -12.10 -8.07
CA ALA A 6 -6.13 -12.31 -8.78
C ALA A 6 -7.06 -11.07 -8.76
N GLN A 7 -7.00 -10.27 -7.70
CA GLN A 7 -7.74 -9.02 -7.62
C GLN A 7 -7.11 -7.95 -8.54
N GLN A 8 -5.79 -7.80 -8.50
CA GLN A 8 -5.05 -6.89 -9.40
C GLN A 8 -5.27 -7.24 -10.89
N ASP A 9 -5.29 -8.52 -11.22
CA ASP A 9 -5.54 -8.99 -12.60
C ASP A 9 -6.96 -8.63 -13.07
N ARG A 10 -7.97 -8.71 -12.19
CA ARG A 10 -9.36 -8.30 -12.46
C ARG A 10 -9.51 -6.78 -12.61
N ASP A 11 -8.81 -6.01 -11.78
CA ASP A 11 -8.84 -4.55 -11.83
C ASP A 11 -8.16 -4.02 -13.10
N LEU A 12 -7.07 -4.67 -13.55
CA LEU A 12 -6.48 -4.46 -14.87
C LEU A 12 -7.45 -4.84 -16.00
N GLU A 13 -8.20 -5.94 -15.86
CA GLU A 13 -9.13 -6.40 -16.89
C GLU A 13 -10.26 -5.41 -17.18
N GLN A 14 -10.78 -4.74 -16.15
CA GLN A 14 -11.80 -3.71 -16.33
C GLN A 14 -11.22 -2.40 -16.88
N LEU A 15 -10.04 -1.97 -16.41
CA LEU A 15 -9.38 -0.74 -16.90
C LEU A 15 -9.00 -0.85 -18.39
N LEU A 16 -8.57 -2.04 -18.79
CA LEU A 16 -8.22 -2.36 -20.17
C LEU A 16 -9.42 -2.83 -20.99
N GLY A 17 -10.65 -2.72 -20.48
CA GLY A 17 -11.88 -3.14 -21.16
C GLY A 17 -12.04 -2.57 -22.58
N PRO A 18 -11.85 -1.26 -22.81
CA PRO A 18 -11.81 -0.65 -24.15
C PRO A 18 -10.64 -1.14 -25.00
N TYR A 19 -9.57 -1.60 -24.36
CA TYR A 19 -8.32 -2.06 -24.96
C TYR A 19 -8.22 -3.58 -25.06
N ARG A 20 -9.28 -4.35 -24.76
CA ARG A 20 -9.26 -5.82 -24.58
C ARG A 20 -8.59 -6.58 -25.74
N LYS A 21 -8.84 -6.12 -26.97
CA LYS A 21 -8.27 -6.68 -28.20
C LYS A 21 -6.76 -6.46 -28.29
N TRP A 22 -6.28 -5.32 -27.79
CA TRP A 22 -4.87 -4.93 -27.77
C TRP A 22 -4.14 -5.46 -26.54
N ARG A 23 -4.83 -5.55 -25.39
CA ARG A 23 -4.36 -6.18 -24.15
C ARG A 23 -3.86 -7.59 -24.43
N LYS A 24 -4.68 -8.43 -25.09
CA LYS A 24 -4.30 -9.81 -25.39
C LYS A 24 -3.05 -9.87 -26.27
N GLN A 25 -2.94 -8.98 -27.25
CA GLN A 25 -1.78 -8.91 -28.13
C GLN A 25 -0.51 -8.44 -27.44
N TRP A 26 -0.61 -7.58 -26.42
CA TRP A 26 0.56 -7.00 -25.76
C TRP A 26 0.94 -7.76 -24.48
N ILE A 27 -0.04 -8.11 -23.63
CA ILE A 27 0.19 -8.88 -22.40
C ILE A 27 0.67 -10.29 -22.73
N ASP A 28 0.06 -11.02 -23.67
CA ASP A 28 0.50 -12.39 -23.97
C ASP A 28 1.93 -12.41 -24.55
N VAL A 29 2.36 -11.32 -25.18
CA VAL A 29 3.70 -11.16 -25.75
C VAL A 29 4.74 -10.84 -24.68
N ILE A 30 4.45 -9.91 -23.76
CA ILE A 30 5.44 -9.45 -22.77
C ILE A 30 5.39 -10.21 -21.45
N ALA A 31 4.25 -10.82 -21.09
CA ALA A 31 4.07 -11.53 -19.82
C ALA A 31 5.11 -12.64 -19.61
N PRO A 32 5.50 -13.45 -20.62
CA PRO A 32 6.58 -14.42 -20.45
C PRO A 32 7.91 -13.77 -20.06
N ALA A 33 8.26 -12.61 -20.63
CA ALA A 33 9.50 -11.90 -20.28
C ALA A 33 9.42 -11.32 -18.85
N ILE A 34 8.29 -10.71 -18.49
CA ILE A 34 8.04 -10.17 -17.14
C ILE A 34 8.09 -11.28 -16.07
N ASN A 35 7.41 -12.41 -16.32
CA ASN A 35 7.35 -13.55 -15.40
C ASN A 35 8.72 -14.23 -15.20
N ASN A 36 9.60 -14.13 -16.20
CA ASN A 36 10.99 -14.62 -16.12
C ASN A 36 11.98 -13.53 -15.69
N HIS A 37 11.51 -12.37 -15.22
CA HIS A 37 12.32 -11.23 -14.76
C HIS A 37 13.29 -10.68 -15.81
N LYS A 38 12.96 -10.84 -17.10
CA LYS A 38 13.72 -10.30 -18.24
C LYS A 38 13.15 -8.95 -18.65
N PHE A 39 13.35 -7.93 -17.81
CA PHE A 39 12.71 -6.62 -17.98
C PHE A 39 13.18 -5.87 -19.23
N ASP A 40 14.46 -6.02 -19.61
CA ASP A 40 14.98 -5.40 -20.84
C ASP A 40 14.41 -6.06 -22.10
N ASP A 41 14.23 -7.38 -22.09
CA ASP A 41 13.54 -8.10 -23.17
C ASP A 41 12.08 -7.63 -23.28
N ALA A 42 11.38 -7.48 -22.14
CA ALA A 42 10.02 -6.97 -22.14
C ALA A 42 9.94 -5.56 -22.75
N ARG A 43 10.89 -4.66 -22.44
CA ARG A 43 10.96 -3.31 -23.03
C ARG A 43 11.24 -3.35 -24.53
N ALA A 44 12.14 -4.22 -24.99
CA ALA A 44 12.42 -4.40 -26.41
C ALA A 44 11.19 -4.92 -27.17
N MET A 45 10.45 -5.85 -26.56
CA MET A 45 9.19 -6.37 -27.12
C MET A 45 8.10 -5.30 -27.21
N LEU A 46 7.98 -4.41 -26.20
CA LEU A 46 7.08 -3.26 -26.25
C LEU A 46 7.44 -2.28 -27.36
N ALA A 47 8.74 -2.02 -27.56
CA ALA A 47 9.22 -1.15 -28.64
C ALA A 47 8.87 -1.73 -30.03
N ALA A 48 9.08 -3.03 -30.23
CA ALA A 48 8.75 -3.71 -31.48
C ALA A 48 7.23 -3.76 -31.75
N ALA A 49 6.42 -3.97 -30.70
CA ALA A 49 4.96 -4.02 -30.84
C ALA A 49 4.37 -2.66 -31.29
N ARG A 50 5.01 -1.54 -30.93
CA ARG A 50 4.62 -0.19 -31.39
C ARG A 50 4.67 -0.05 -32.91
N GLU A 51 5.72 -0.57 -33.54
CA GLU A 51 5.94 -0.46 -34.99
C GLU A 51 4.87 -1.23 -35.80
N SER A 52 4.23 -2.21 -35.18
CA SER A 52 3.21 -3.06 -35.81
C SER A 52 1.77 -2.53 -35.70
N ALA A 53 1.55 -1.45 -34.96
CA ALA A 53 0.21 -1.01 -34.61
C ALA A 53 -0.46 -0.15 -35.69
N ARG A 54 -1.74 -0.44 -35.98
CA ARG A 54 -2.53 0.26 -37.01
C ARG A 54 -3.01 1.65 -36.61
N SER A 55 -3.00 1.98 -35.32
CA SER A 55 -3.39 3.28 -34.77
C SER A 55 -2.25 3.80 -33.88
N PRO A 56 -1.48 4.79 -34.32
CA PRO A 56 -0.29 5.25 -33.59
C PRO A 56 -0.59 5.80 -32.20
N GLU A 57 -1.70 6.51 -32.03
CA GLU A 57 -2.07 7.16 -30.76
C GLU A 57 -2.46 6.15 -29.68
N HIS A 58 -3.40 5.23 -29.98
CA HIS A 58 -3.79 4.19 -29.01
C HIS A 58 -2.64 3.21 -28.70
N ALA A 59 -1.76 2.97 -29.68
CA ALA A 59 -0.57 2.14 -29.47
C ALA A 59 0.42 2.80 -28.52
N GLU A 60 0.62 4.11 -28.64
CA GLU A 60 1.53 4.86 -27.78
C GLU A 60 0.99 4.94 -26.34
N GLU A 61 -0.30 5.17 -26.17
CA GLU A 61 -0.95 5.21 -24.86
C GLU A 61 -0.94 3.83 -24.17
N LEU A 62 -1.18 2.74 -24.91
CA LEU A 62 -1.07 1.38 -24.39
C LEU A 62 0.38 1.01 -24.06
N ARG A 63 1.35 1.40 -24.91
CA ARG A 63 2.77 1.17 -24.67
C ARG A 63 3.22 1.83 -23.37
N GLU A 64 2.89 3.11 -23.18
CA GLU A 64 3.22 3.86 -21.97
C GLU A 64 2.64 3.18 -20.72
N ALA A 65 1.37 2.74 -20.77
CA ALA A 65 0.75 1.97 -19.68
C ALA A 65 1.47 0.64 -19.39
N MET A 66 1.90 -0.09 -20.42
CA MET A 66 2.62 -1.36 -20.26
C MET A 66 4.05 -1.16 -19.74
N GLU A 67 4.72 -0.05 -20.08
CA GLU A 67 6.01 0.28 -19.50
C GLU A 67 5.91 0.51 -17.99
N TYR A 68 4.84 1.17 -17.53
CA TYR A 68 4.56 1.31 -16.11
C TYR A 68 4.33 -0.04 -15.42
N LEU A 69 3.68 -1.02 -16.07
CA LEU A 69 3.56 -2.38 -15.54
C LEU A 69 4.92 -3.10 -15.43
N VAL A 70 5.79 -2.95 -16.43
CA VAL A 70 7.14 -3.53 -16.41
C VAL A 70 7.95 -2.92 -15.27
N ASP A 71 7.96 -1.59 -15.15
CA ASP A 71 8.69 -0.89 -14.10
C ASP A 71 8.15 -1.20 -12.70
N PHE A 72 6.83 -1.34 -12.56
CA PHE A 72 6.21 -1.77 -11.31
C PHE A 72 6.67 -3.17 -10.91
N THR A 73 6.64 -4.12 -11.84
CA THR A 73 7.07 -5.49 -11.58
C THR A 73 8.57 -5.58 -11.28
N GLU A 74 9.40 -4.83 -12.01
CA GLU A 74 10.83 -4.72 -11.75
C GLU A 74 11.12 -4.16 -10.35
N CYS A 75 10.38 -3.11 -9.95
CA CYS A 75 10.47 -2.56 -8.61
C CYS A 75 10.11 -3.62 -7.56
N ARG A 76 9.00 -4.35 -7.74
CA ARG A 76 8.56 -5.38 -6.79
C ARG A 76 9.53 -6.55 -6.65
N VAL A 77 10.19 -6.93 -7.73
CA VAL A 77 11.11 -8.08 -7.73
C VAL A 77 12.45 -7.71 -7.09
N ASN A 78 12.94 -6.50 -7.36
CA ASN A 78 14.29 -6.10 -6.97
C ASN A 78 14.35 -5.30 -5.67
N TRP A 79 13.21 -4.80 -5.15
CA TRP A 79 13.18 -3.98 -3.95
C TRP A 79 12.62 -4.76 -2.74
N HIS A 80 13.34 -4.68 -1.63
CA HIS A 80 12.93 -5.08 -0.29
C HIS A 80 13.17 -3.90 0.67
N PRO A 81 12.39 -3.72 1.76
CA PRO A 81 12.61 -2.67 2.76
C PRO A 81 14.05 -2.54 3.27
N ASP A 82 14.75 -3.66 3.41
CA ASP A 82 16.15 -3.74 3.85
C ASP A 82 17.17 -3.71 2.71
N SER A 83 16.73 -3.55 1.46
CA SER A 83 17.62 -3.52 0.30
C SER A 83 18.52 -2.29 0.34
N GLN A 84 19.83 -2.52 0.42
CA GLN A 84 20.83 -1.50 0.12
C GLN A 84 21.38 -1.67 -1.31
N GLY A 85 21.92 -0.59 -1.87
CA GLY A 85 22.57 -0.62 -3.17
C GLY A 85 21.60 -0.69 -4.34
N TYR A 86 21.54 -1.84 -5.03
CA TYR A 86 20.81 -1.98 -6.30
C TYR A 86 19.28 -1.87 -6.13
N GLY A 87 18.71 -2.55 -5.13
CA GLY A 87 17.27 -2.53 -4.89
C GLY A 87 16.74 -1.12 -4.55
N GLN A 88 17.46 -0.38 -3.70
CA GLN A 88 17.12 1.02 -3.38
C GLN A 88 17.22 1.92 -4.63
N ARG A 89 18.25 1.73 -5.46
CA ARG A 89 18.42 2.50 -6.69
C ARG A 89 17.27 2.28 -7.68
N VAL A 90 16.86 1.02 -7.87
CA VAL A 90 15.72 0.67 -8.73
C VAL A 90 14.45 1.34 -8.20
N TYR A 91 14.21 1.26 -6.89
CA TYR A 91 13.07 1.93 -6.25
C TYR A 91 13.07 3.44 -6.48
N ASP A 92 14.17 4.13 -6.18
CA ASP A 92 14.28 5.58 -6.35
C ASP A 92 14.08 6.01 -7.81
N GLU A 93 14.65 5.25 -8.76
CA GLU A 93 14.47 5.49 -10.19
C GLU A 93 13.01 5.34 -10.59
N LYS A 94 12.35 4.26 -10.16
CA LYS A 94 10.95 4.00 -10.51
C LYS A 94 10.04 5.03 -9.89
N ILE A 95 10.20 5.37 -8.60
CA ILE A 95 9.44 6.44 -7.96
C ILE A 95 9.57 7.75 -8.74
N ARG A 96 10.78 8.17 -9.12
CA ARG A 96 10.96 9.39 -9.93
C ARG A 96 10.25 9.31 -11.27
N ARG A 97 10.20 8.13 -11.91
CA ARG A 97 9.47 7.94 -13.17
C ARG A 97 7.96 8.00 -12.96
N PHE A 98 7.44 7.32 -11.95
CA PHE A 98 6.01 7.30 -11.61
C PHE A 98 5.51 8.67 -11.11
N SER A 99 6.38 9.53 -10.58
CA SER A 99 6.02 10.91 -10.20
C SER A 99 5.90 11.88 -11.37
N ARG A 100 6.29 11.50 -12.60
CA ARG A 100 6.15 12.37 -13.79
C ARG A 100 4.81 12.12 -14.50
N PRO A 101 4.08 13.16 -14.95
CA PRO A 101 2.84 12.97 -15.69
C PRO A 101 3.05 12.08 -16.93
N ALA A 102 2.11 11.18 -17.18
CA ALA A 102 2.07 10.39 -18.40
C ALA A 102 1.46 11.22 -19.55
N ARG A 103 1.72 10.82 -20.80
CA ARG A 103 1.20 11.52 -21.99
C ARG A 103 -0.27 11.21 -22.25
N GLY A 104 -0.69 9.96 -22.03
CA GLY A 104 -2.05 9.49 -22.25
C GLY A 104 -2.85 9.33 -20.96
N ARG A 105 -4.18 9.34 -21.07
CA ARG A 105 -5.10 9.17 -19.94
C ARG A 105 -4.97 7.78 -19.30
N LEU A 106 -4.84 6.72 -20.11
CA LEU A 106 -4.62 5.35 -19.62
C LEU A 106 -3.26 5.22 -18.95
N GLY A 107 -2.20 5.75 -19.59
CA GLY A 107 -0.85 5.78 -19.02
C GLY A 107 -0.85 6.47 -17.66
N ASP A 108 -1.55 7.60 -17.54
CA ASP A 108 -1.62 8.36 -16.29
C ASP A 108 -2.41 7.61 -15.22
N CYS A 109 -3.51 6.96 -15.59
CA CYS A 109 -4.27 6.13 -14.65
C CYS A 109 -3.44 4.95 -14.11
N VAL A 110 -2.73 4.23 -14.99
CA VAL A 110 -1.90 3.08 -14.62
C VAL A 110 -0.68 3.53 -13.81
N ARG A 111 -0.05 4.64 -14.19
CA ARG A 111 1.03 5.29 -13.42
C ARG A 111 0.59 5.59 -12.00
N ARG A 112 -0.53 6.30 -11.82
CA ARG A 112 -1.06 6.69 -10.51
C ARG A 112 -1.33 5.46 -9.65
N MET A 113 -2.00 4.44 -10.22
CA MET A 113 -2.29 3.18 -9.53
C MET A 113 -1.01 2.49 -9.04
N TYR A 114 0.02 2.34 -9.89
CA TYR A 114 1.25 1.69 -9.48
C TYR A 114 2.11 2.53 -8.53
N LEU A 115 2.08 3.86 -8.66
CA LEU A 115 2.73 4.75 -7.69
C LEU A 115 2.19 4.50 -6.28
N VAL A 116 0.86 4.38 -6.15
CA VAL A 116 0.21 4.01 -4.89
C VAL A 116 0.71 2.65 -4.42
N TYR A 117 0.69 1.61 -5.26
CA TYR A 117 1.14 0.29 -4.85
C TYR A 117 2.61 0.24 -4.43
N ILE A 118 3.50 0.94 -5.14
CA ILE A 118 4.93 0.98 -4.80
C ILE A 118 5.14 1.69 -3.48
N ARG A 119 4.44 2.81 -3.23
CA ARG A 119 4.51 3.50 -1.94
C ARG A 119 3.89 2.64 -0.84
N CYS A 120 2.68 2.11 -1.01
CA CYS A 120 2.01 1.26 0.00
C CYS A 120 2.82 0.03 0.45
N ASN A 121 3.55 -0.60 -0.47
CA ASN A 121 4.41 -1.75 -0.16
C ASN A 121 5.84 -1.34 0.22
N GLY A 122 6.19 -0.07 -0.01
CA GLY A 122 7.53 0.52 -0.06
C GLY A 122 8.20 0.84 1.28
N THR A 123 7.70 0.31 2.39
CA THR A 123 7.94 0.70 3.80
C THR A 123 6.84 1.61 4.36
N SER A 124 6.70 1.62 5.69
CA SER A 124 5.73 2.40 6.46
C SER A 124 5.86 3.91 6.29
N ASP A 125 6.96 4.41 5.72
CA ASP A 125 7.39 5.81 5.77
C ASP A 125 7.19 6.53 4.41
N THR A 126 6.55 5.86 3.46
CA THR A 126 6.49 6.28 2.04
C THR A 126 5.33 7.22 1.72
N PHE A 127 4.30 7.26 2.56
CA PHE A 127 3.22 8.23 2.44
C PHE A 127 3.57 9.56 3.10
N ASP A 128 4.42 9.57 4.13
CA ASP A 128 4.80 10.75 4.93
C ASP A 128 5.33 11.91 4.07
N ASN A 129 5.83 11.62 2.86
CA ASN A 129 6.39 12.59 1.93
C ASN A 129 5.46 12.95 0.75
N LEU A 130 4.20 12.51 0.74
CA LEU A 130 3.22 12.89 -0.28
C LEU A 130 2.64 14.27 0.02
N THR A 131 2.59 15.10 -1.01
CA THR A 131 1.82 16.35 -0.98
C THR A 131 0.33 16.05 -1.10
N LYS A 132 -0.50 16.98 -0.62
CA LYS A 132 -1.96 16.90 -0.79
C LYS A 132 -2.37 16.77 -2.26
N GLY A 133 -1.72 17.50 -3.17
CA GLY A 133 -1.99 17.40 -4.61
C GLY A 133 -1.70 16.00 -5.16
N GLU A 134 -0.61 15.35 -4.74
CA GLU A 134 -0.33 13.97 -5.14
C GLU A 134 -1.38 12.99 -4.59
N ILE A 135 -1.90 13.21 -3.38
CA ILE A 135 -2.98 12.40 -2.80
C ILE A 135 -4.29 12.61 -3.55
N GLU A 136 -4.67 13.86 -3.86
CA GLU A 136 -5.86 14.16 -4.65
C GLU A 136 -5.77 13.55 -6.05
N GLU A 137 -4.60 13.63 -6.70
CA GLU A 137 -4.33 12.96 -7.97
C GLU A 137 -4.47 11.44 -7.88
N ILE A 138 -4.08 10.82 -6.76
CA ILE A 138 -4.26 9.39 -6.49
C ILE A 138 -5.74 9.04 -6.33
N LEU A 139 -6.51 9.90 -5.67
CA LEU A 139 -7.91 9.65 -5.33
C LEU A 139 -8.88 9.94 -6.49
N GLU A 140 -8.52 10.84 -7.41
CA GLU A 140 -9.34 11.17 -8.58
C GLU A 140 -9.67 9.99 -9.51
N PRO A 141 -8.70 9.14 -9.93
CA PRO A 141 -8.93 8.23 -11.04
C PRO A 141 -9.63 6.92 -10.72
N LEU A 142 -9.86 6.49 -9.46
CA LEU A 142 -10.76 5.37 -9.08
C LEU A 142 -10.64 5.05 -7.56
N PRO A 143 -11.62 5.43 -6.72
CA PRO A 143 -11.61 5.02 -5.32
C PRO A 143 -11.90 3.51 -5.14
N GLU A 144 -12.77 2.92 -5.95
CA GLU A 144 -13.31 1.57 -5.72
C GLU A 144 -12.33 0.39 -5.91
N ARG A 145 -11.10 0.66 -6.38
CA ARG A 145 -10.13 -0.38 -6.78
C ARG A 145 -8.86 -0.43 -5.94
N MET A 146 -8.72 0.50 -5.00
CA MET A 146 -7.58 0.48 -4.09
C MET A 146 -7.77 -0.61 -3.04
N SER A 147 -6.70 -1.35 -2.75
CA SER A 147 -6.74 -2.41 -1.75
C SER A 147 -6.91 -1.83 -0.33
N GLY A 148 -7.45 -2.62 0.59
CA GLY A 148 -7.55 -2.24 2.01
C GLY A 148 -6.24 -1.66 2.58
N PRO A 149 -5.06 -2.29 2.35
CA PRO A 149 -3.78 -1.71 2.76
C PRO A 149 -3.51 -0.31 2.20
N ALA A 150 -3.88 -0.02 0.95
CA ALA A 150 -3.68 1.31 0.37
C ALA A 150 -4.54 2.36 1.07
N TRP A 151 -5.80 2.03 1.33
CA TRP A 151 -6.68 2.92 2.08
C TRP A 151 -6.23 3.17 3.53
N GLN A 152 -5.53 2.21 4.18
CA GLN A 152 -4.96 2.41 5.52
C GLN A 152 -3.84 3.44 5.49
N GLN A 153 -2.99 3.39 4.46
CA GLN A 153 -1.90 4.34 4.33
C GLN A 153 -2.41 5.74 3.98
N ILE A 154 -3.44 5.84 3.15
CA ILE A 154 -4.12 7.12 2.89
C ILE A 154 -4.76 7.67 4.17
N ALA A 155 -5.42 6.83 4.98
CA ALA A 155 -5.99 7.24 6.26
C ALA A 155 -4.90 7.73 7.22
N ARG A 156 -3.77 7.01 7.32
CA ARG A 156 -2.63 7.42 8.15
C ARG A 156 -2.06 8.76 7.69
N TRP A 157 -1.79 8.91 6.41
CA TRP A 157 -1.31 10.17 5.83
C TRP A 157 -2.24 11.33 6.16
N ALA A 158 -3.54 11.14 5.95
CA ALA A 158 -4.55 12.16 6.20
C ALA A 158 -4.61 12.54 7.69
N PHE A 159 -4.47 11.56 8.58
CA PHE A 159 -4.42 11.77 10.02
C PHE A 159 -3.20 12.60 10.43
N GLU A 160 -2.01 12.25 9.95
CA GLU A 160 -0.75 12.96 10.22
C GLU A 160 -0.78 14.41 9.72
N HIS A 161 -1.41 14.64 8.56
CA HIS A 161 -1.51 15.96 7.92
C HIS A 161 -2.74 16.78 8.35
N ASN A 162 -3.55 16.26 9.28
CA ASN A 162 -4.82 16.87 9.71
C ASN A 162 -5.81 17.15 8.55
N ASP A 163 -5.83 16.29 7.53
CA ASP A 163 -6.74 16.39 6.39
C ASP A 163 -8.01 15.57 6.61
N LEU A 164 -9.02 16.20 7.23
CA LEU A 164 -10.28 15.53 7.54
C LEU A 164 -11.02 15.03 6.29
N GLY A 165 -11.03 15.81 5.19
CA GLY A 165 -11.76 15.44 3.98
C GLY A 165 -11.20 14.17 3.32
N THR A 166 -9.87 14.04 3.29
CA THR A 166 -9.21 12.83 2.80
C THR A 166 -9.46 11.65 3.73
N LEU A 167 -9.41 11.88 5.05
CA LEU A 167 -9.64 10.83 6.04
C LEU A 167 -11.09 10.31 6.02
N GLU A 168 -12.08 11.20 5.85
CA GLU A 168 -13.48 10.84 5.66
C GLU A 168 -13.66 9.93 4.46
N ARG A 169 -13.08 10.32 3.32
CA ARG A 169 -13.12 9.51 2.10
C ARG A 169 -12.44 8.15 2.31
N ALA A 170 -11.28 8.12 2.95
CA ALA A 170 -10.58 6.86 3.24
C ALA A 170 -11.40 5.95 4.17
N PHE A 171 -12.07 6.53 5.17
CA PHE A 171 -12.94 5.81 6.11
C PHE A 171 -14.18 5.23 5.42
N GLU A 172 -14.88 6.02 4.59
CA GLU A 172 -16.02 5.56 3.79
C GLU A 172 -15.61 4.39 2.88
N MET A 173 -14.48 4.53 2.19
CA MET A 173 -13.96 3.48 1.31
C MET A 173 -13.54 2.24 2.09
N PHE A 174 -13.03 2.41 3.32
CA PHE A 174 -12.80 1.31 4.25
C PHE A 174 -14.08 0.53 4.53
N LEU A 175 -15.21 1.21 4.79
CA LEU A 175 -16.49 0.55 5.08
C LEU A 175 -17.10 -0.16 3.86
N LEU A 176 -16.96 0.42 2.67
CA LEU A 176 -17.51 -0.13 1.43
C LEU A 176 -16.69 -1.31 0.88
N TYR A 177 -15.36 -1.26 1.06
CA TYR A 177 -14.42 -2.25 0.50
C TYR A 177 -13.45 -2.74 1.58
N PRO A 178 -13.93 -3.49 2.59
CA PRO A 178 -13.07 -4.00 3.67
C PRO A 178 -11.89 -4.85 3.16
N GLY A 179 -12.06 -5.48 2.00
CA GLY A 179 -11.17 -6.51 1.49
C GLY A 179 -11.15 -7.76 2.39
N ASP A 180 -10.41 -8.78 1.99
CA ASP A 180 -10.32 -10.05 2.72
C ASP A 180 -9.52 -9.94 4.04
N GLU A 181 -8.86 -8.80 4.29
CA GLU A 181 -7.93 -8.60 5.39
C GLU A 181 -8.37 -7.56 6.44
N MET A 182 -9.64 -7.15 6.48
CA MET A 182 -10.12 -6.23 7.51
C MET A 182 -10.24 -6.94 8.87
N GLY A 183 -9.10 -7.15 9.52
CA GLY A 183 -9.06 -7.51 10.93
C GLY A 183 -9.64 -6.39 11.79
N GLN A 184 -10.32 -6.75 12.88
CA GLN A 184 -10.92 -5.81 13.82
C GLN A 184 -9.96 -4.70 14.28
N ALA A 185 -8.68 -5.02 14.50
CA ALA A 185 -7.65 -4.04 14.88
C ALA A 185 -7.37 -2.99 13.79
N LYS A 186 -7.39 -3.38 12.52
CA LYS A 186 -7.18 -2.48 11.37
C LYS A 186 -8.36 -1.51 11.24
N TRP A 187 -9.59 -2.01 11.37
CA TRP A 187 -10.79 -1.19 11.37
C TRP A 187 -10.81 -0.20 12.54
N GLN A 188 -10.56 -0.68 13.77
CA GLN A 188 -10.56 0.17 14.96
C GLN A 188 -9.54 1.30 14.83
N ARG A 189 -8.37 1.01 14.27
CA ARG A 189 -7.33 2.01 14.03
C ARG A 189 -7.81 3.14 13.11
N VAL A 190 -8.36 2.80 11.94
CA VAL A 190 -8.87 3.80 10.98
C VAL A 190 -10.08 4.55 11.54
N ASN A 191 -10.96 3.85 12.28
CA ASN A 191 -12.06 4.48 13.01
C ASN A 191 -11.55 5.48 14.05
N LEU A 192 -10.59 5.11 14.91
CA LEU A 192 -10.05 6.02 15.92
C LEU A 192 -9.38 7.24 15.28
N MET A 193 -8.64 7.08 14.17
CA MET A 193 -8.09 8.22 13.40
C MET A 193 -9.21 9.20 13.02
N TYR A 194 -10.28 8.68 12.41
CA TYR A 194 -11.42 9.50 11.98
C TYR A 194 -12.10 10.20 13.17
N GLN A 195 -12.39 9.47 14.25
CA GLN A 195 -13.06 10.02 15.42
C GLN A 195 -12.23 11.11 16.10
N LEU A 196 -10.91 10.91 16.24
CA LEU A 196 -10.01 11.90 16.83
C LEU A 196 -9.94 13.16 15.95
N LEU A 197 -9.71 13.01 14.65
CA LEU A 197 -9.55 14.17 13.77
C LEU A 197 -10.85 14.94 13.54
N SER A 198 -11.99 14.25 13.52
CA SER A 198 -13.32 14.89 13.42
C SER A 198 -13.81 15.50 14.74
N GLY A 199 -13.06 15.34 15.85
CA GLY A 199 -13.44 15.84 17.17
C GLY A 199 -14.59 15.08 17.83
N LYS A 200 -14.91 13.87 17.35
CA LYS A 200 -16.04 13.03 17.81
C LYS A 200 -15.61 11.88 18.72
N ALA A 201 -14.31 11.65 18.88
CA ALA A 201 -13.78 10.59 19.72
C ALA A 201 -14.26 10.69 21.16
N THR A 202 -14.59 9.54 21.71
CA THR A 202 -14.95 9.36 23.11
C THR A 202 -13.86 8.59 23.84
N ARG A 203 -13.88 8.64 25.17
CA ARG A 203 -13.03 7.81 26.03
C ARG A 203 -13.12 6.32 25.66
N ARG A 204 -14.32 5.85 25.31
CA ARG A 204 -14.57 4.44 24.96
C ARG A 204 -13.82 4.03 23.70
N ASP A 205 -13.74 4.91 22.69
CA ASP A 205 -13.00 4.61 21.46
C ASP A 205 -11.51 4.39 21.75
N VAL A 206 -10.95 5.20 22.67
CA VAL A 206 -9.55 5.06 23.13
C VAL A 206 -9.36 3.74 23.87
N TYR A 207 -10.26 3.41 24.80
CA TYR A 207 -10.25 2.15 25.56
C TYR A 207 -10.25 0.92 24.62
N GLU A 208 -11.18 0.86 23.68
CA GLU A 208 -11.31 -0.26 22.73
C GLU A 208 -10.05 -0.39 21.86
N SER A 209 -9.42 0.74 21.52
CA SER A 209 -8.19 0.75 20.74
C SER A 209 -7.00 0.20 21.51
N ILE A 210 -6.86 0.51 22.80
CA ILE A 210 -5.78 -0.02 23.66
C ILE A 210 -5.88 -1.53 23.78
N ILE A 211 -7.07 -2.09 24.02
CA ILE A 211 -7.28 -3.54 24.17
C ILE A 211 -6.85 -4.30 22.92
N LEU A 212 -7.07 -3.72 21.75
CA LEU A 212 -6.77 -4.34 20.45
C LEU A 212 -5.29 -4.26 20.05
N LEU A 213 -4.44 -3.51 20.78
CA LEU A 213 -3.00 -3.49 20.53
C LEU A 213 -2.40 -4.86 20.85
N GLN A 214 -1.73 -5.52 19.91
CA GLN A 214 -1.15 -6.86 20.12
C GLN A 214 0.36 -6.90 19.93
N LEU A 215 0.91 -5.98 19.14
CA LEU A 215 2.30 -6.00 18.68
C LEU A 215 3.04 -4.73 19.11
N LYS A 216 4.35 -4.84 19.34
CA LYS A 216 5.21 -3.69 19.69
C LYS A 216 5.12 -2.52 18.69
N PRO A 217 5.08 -2.73 17.35
CA PRO A 217 4.92 -1.63 16.42
C PRO A 217 3.60 -0.86 16.61
N GLN A 218 2.49 -1.57 16.87
CA GLN A 218 1.19 -0.96 17.11
C GLN A 218 1.20 -0.12 18.40
N LEU A 219 1.81 -0.62 19.46
CA LEU A 219 1.95 0.11 20.72
C LEU A 219 2.80 1.38 20.55
N ARG A 220 3.93 1.28 19.83
CA ARG A 220 4.80 2.42 19.55
C ARG A 220 4.01 3.50 18.82
N GLU A 221 3.37 3.13 17.72
CA GLU A 221 2.57 4.02 16.90
C GLU A 221 1.43 4.67 17.69
N PHE A 222 0.68 3.88 18.49
CA PHE A 222 -0.37 4.42 19.34
C PHE A 222 0.15 5.49 20.30
N LYS A 223 1.30 5.25 20.94
CA LYS A 223 1.92 6.21 21.87
C LYS A 223 2.46 7.46 21.17
N THR A 224 2.90 7.36 19.92
CA THR A 224 3.49 8.49 19.18
C THR A 224 2.45 9.33 18.43
N GLU A 225 1.47 8.69 17.81
CA GLU A 225 0.53 9.35 16.88
C GLU A 225 -0.83 9.63 17.53
N PHE A 226 -1.36 8.69 18.33
CA PHE A 226 -2.71 8.77 18.88
C PHE A 226 -2.75 9.37 20.27
N TRP A 227 -1.92 8.85 21.18
CA TRP A 227 -1.94 9.21 22.60
C TRP A 227 -1.81 10.72 22.86
N PRO A 228 -0.92 11.47 22.19
CA PRO A 228 -0.83 12.92 22.39
C PRO A 228 -2.13 13.65 22.02
N ARG A 229 -2.84 13.19 20.98
CA ARG A 229 -4.12 13.76 20.56
C ARG A 229 -5.24 13.41 21.54
N CYS A 230 -5.26 12.18 22.06
CA CYS A 230 -6.18 11.78 23.13
C CYS A 230 -6.03 12.67 24.37
N ILE A 231 -4.78 12.96 24.78
CA ILE A 231 -4.49 13.88 25.90
C ILE A 231 -5.01 15.29 25.57
N ALA A 232 -4.69 15.81 24.37
CA ALA A 232 -5.11 17.15 23.96
C ALA A 232 -6.64 17.33 23.94
N MET A 233 -7.38 16.25 23.66
CA MET A 233 -8.84 16.23 23.67
C MET A 233 -9.44 15.97 25.06
N GLY A 234 -8.63 15.76 26.11
CA GLY A 234 -9.12 15.45 27.45
C GLY A 234 -9.77 14.07 27.57
N LEU A 235 -9.41 13.12 26.69
CA LEU A 235 -9.97 11.77 26.67
C LEU A 235 -9.24 10.80 27.60
N VAL A 236 -8.11 11.20 28.16
CA VAL A 236 -7.23 10.36 28.98
C VAL A 236 -7.48 10.61 30.46
N ASP A 237 -7.68 9.52 31.20
CA ASP A 237 -7.76 9.50 32.66
C ASP A 237 -6.81 8.44 33.24
N SER A 238 -6.74 8.38 34.57
CA SER A 238 -5.85 7.46 35.29
C SER A 238 -6.12 5.99 34.97
N GLU A 239 -7.37 5.63 34.67
CA GLU A 239 -7.71 4.24 34.32
C GLU A 239 -7.17 3.87 32.93
N LEU A 240 -7.26 4.77 31.94
CA LEU A 240 -6.68 4.53 30.61
C LEU A 240 -5.15 4.53 30.64
N GLU A 241 -4.53 5.37 31.47
CA GLU A 241 -3.08 5.34 31.69
C GLU A 241 -2.62 3.98 32.23
N GLN A 242 -3.34 3.48 33.25
CA GLN A 242 -3.08 2.16 33.82
C GLN A 242 -3.28 1.05 32.79
N LEU A 243 -4.39 1.08 32.04
CA LEU A 243 -4.68 0.10 30.99
C LEU A 243 -3.57 0.06 29.91
N LEU A 244 -3.10 1.23 29.46
CA LEU A 244 -2.03 1.31 28.48
C LEU A 244 -0.71 0.73 29.04
N ALA A 245 -0.39 1.02 30.30
CA ALA A 245 0.80 0.48 30.97
C ALA A 245 0.74 -1.04 31.14
N GLU A 246 -0.41 -1.58 31.55
CA GLU A 246 -0.66 -3.03 31.63
C GLU A 246 -0.51 -3.69 30.27
N ARG A 247 -1.08 -3.07 29.22
CA ARG A 247 -0.98 -3.60 27.87
C ARG A 247 0.45 -3.57 27.33
N GLU A 248 1.20 -2.51 27.63
CA GLU A 248 2.62 -2.41 27.33
C GLU A 248 3.45 -3.52 28.00
N ALA A 249 3.17 -3.82 29.27
CA ALA A 249 3.83 -4.90 30.01
C ALA A 249 3.52 -6.28 29.39
N GLU A 250 2.27 -6.52 29.01
CA GLU A 250 1.85 -7.78 28.38
C GLU A 250 2.51 -7.98 27.00
N ILE A 251 2.54 -6.95 26.15
CA ILE A 251 3.19 -7.04 24.84
C ILE A 251 4.70 -7.29 25.00
N ARG A 252 5.35 -6.67 26.00
CA ARG A 252 6.78 -6.90 26.29
C ARG A 252 7.05 -8.32 26.80
N SER A 253 6.19 -8.89 27.64
CA SER A 253 6.39 -10.22 28.22
C SER A 253 6.25 -11.34 27.18
N ARG A 254 5.36 -11.18 26.19
CA ARG A 254 5.21 -12.15 25.08
C ARG A 254 6.49 -12.34 24.27
N ASP A 255 7.29 -11.29 24.09
CA ASP A 255 8.57 -11.35 23.39
C ASP A 255 9.68 -12.05 24.19
N SER A 256 9.52 -12.20 25.50
CA SER A 256 10.46 -12.97 26.33
C SER A 256 10.22 -14.49 26.24
N ILE A 257 9.13 -14.92 25.61
CA ILE A 257 8.78 -16.33 25.35
C ILE A 257 9.23 -16.73 23.93
N VAL A 258 10.45 -16.35 23.53
CA VAL A 258 11.11 -17.01 22.40
C VAL A 258 11.66 -18.33 22.92
N LYS A 259 10.94 -19.42 22.60
CA LYS A 259 11.41 -20.79 22.84
C LYS A 259 12.80 -20.97 22.23
N PRO A 260 13.74 -21.64 22.92
CA PRO A 260 15.01 -22.03 22.30
C PRO A 260 14.71 -22.83 21.03
N GLU A 261 15.43 -22.50 19.95
CA GLU A 261 15.34 -23.22 18.68
C GLU A 261 15.36 -24.73 18.93
N PRO A 262 14.49 -25.53 18.28
CA PRO A 262 14.61 -26.97 18.34
C PRO A 262 15.97 -27.32 17.75
N LYS A 263 16.89 -27.81 18.59
CA LYS A 263 18.17 -28.38 18.13
C LYS A 263 17.85 -29.48 17.13
N THR A 264 18.05 -29.21 15.86
CA THR A 264 18.04 -30.23 14.82
C THR A 264 19.15 -31.21 15.17
N LYS A 265 18.79 -32.41 15.65
CA LYS A 265 19.73 -33.52 15.71
C LYS A 265 20.18 -33.76 14.27
N SER A 266 21.45 -33.49 13.99
CA SER A 266 22.12 -33.95 12.78
C SER A 266 21.90 -35.46 12.65
N LEU A 267 21.05 -35.85 11.71
CA LEU A 267 20.93 -37.22 11.22
C LEU A 267 21.80 -37.36 9.98
N LEU A 268 23.09 -37.12 10.12
CA LEU A 268 24.11 -37.63 9.19
C LEU A 268 25.21 -38.28 10.02
N GLY A 269 24.82 -39.40 10.63
CA GLY A 269 25.72 -40.45 11.05
C GLY A 269 25.26 -41.73 10.36
N LYS A 270 25.85 -42.02 9.19
CA LYS A 270 26.22 -43.33 8.65
C LYS A 270 26.79 -43.15 7.25
#